data_AF-A0A0F9F986-F1
#
_entry.id   AF-A0A0F9F986-F1
#
_cell.length_a   1.000
_cell.length_b   1.000
_cell.length_c   1.000
_cell.angle_alpha   90.00
_cell.angle_beta   90.00
_cell.angle_gamma   90.00
#
_symmetry.space_group_name_H-M   'P 1'
#
loop_
_entity.id
_entity.type
_entity.pdbx_description
1 polymer ?
#
loop_
_entity_poly.entity_id
_entity_poly.type
_entity_poly.pdbx_seq_one_letter_code
_entity_poly.pdbx_strand_id
1 'polypeptide(L)'
;RYLVSPRGEAEWVRNVRAAGGDAVIRHGRRQRVRLEEVAAEQRALILKAYLGENALSTRQHFGLDPKAELAEFERIAARHPVFRIVMVE
;
A
#
# COMPACT_ATOMS: atom_id res chain seq x y z
N ARG A 1 -1.75 3.02 -10.26
CA ARG A 1 -0.75 2.08 -9.70
C ARG A 1 -0.61 2.38 -8.22
N TYR A 2 -0.62 1.37 -7.35
CA TYR A 2 -0.53 1.55 -5.90
C TYR A 2 0.63 0.73 -5.34
N LEU A 3 1.22 1.23 -4.26
CA LEU A 3 2.17 0.53 -3.41
C LEU A 3 1.54 0.36 -2.04
N VAL A 4 1.40 -0.87 -1.59
CA VAL A 4 0.85 -1.22 -0.28
C VAL A 4 2.01 -1.56 0.65
N SER A 5 1.90 -1.18 1.92
CA SER A 5 2.76 -1.70 2.99
C SER A 5 2.00 -2.74 3.82
N PRO A 6 2.07 -4.05 3.48
CA PRO A 6 1.41 -5.08 4.26
C PRO A 6 1.87 -5.12 5.71
N ARG A 7 3.15 -4.85 5.94
CA ARG A 7 3.76 -4.85 7.28
C ARG A 7 3.51 -3.56 8.09
N GLY A 8 2.69 -2.65 7.56
CA GLY A 8 2.35 -1.40 8.23
C GLY A 8 3.45 -0.34 8.15
N GLU A 9 3.76 0.27 9.29
CA GLU A 9 4.72 1.39 9.45
C GLU A 9 6.19 0.95 9.34
N ALA A 10 6.55 0.38 8.19
CA ALA A 10 7.90 -0.07 7.86
C ALA A 10 8.87 1.12 7.67
N GLU A 11 10.18 0.87 7.78
CA GLU A 11 11.20 1.92 7.64
C GLU A 11 11.10 2.70 6.32
N TRP A 12 10.82 2.01 5.21
CA TRP A 12 10.67 2.68 3.92
C TRP A 12 9.49 3.65 3.88
N VAL A 13 8.40 3.38 4.61
CA VAL A 13 7.23 4.28 4.71
C VAL A 13 7.66 5.58 5.36
N ARG A 14 8.42 5.49 6.47
CA ARG A 14 8.96 6.64 7.19
C ARG A 14 9.91 7.44 6.31
N ASN A 15 10.80 6.76 5.60
CA ASN A 15 11.77 7.40 4.70
C ASN A 15 11.08 8.12 3.55
N VAL A 16 10.07 7.50 2.93
CA VAL A 16 9.28 8.12 1.86
C VAL A 16 8.55 9.35 2.38
N ARG A 17 7.90 9.28 3.55
CA ARG A 17 7.24 10.46 4.14
C ARG A 17 8.24 11.58 4.46
N ALA A 18 9.40 11.24 5.03
CA ALA A 18 10.47 12.19 5.33
C ALA A 18 11.05 12.84 4.07
N ALA A 19 11.14 12.08 2.98
CA ALA A 19 11.54 12.56 1.65
C ALA A 19 10.42 13.33 0.93
N GLY A 20 9.32 13.67 1.62
CA GLY A 20 8.17 14.31 1.00
C GLY A 20 7.65 13.48 -0.18
N GLY A 21 7.60 12.16 -0.03
CA GLY A 21 7.14 11.16 -0.99
C GLY A 21 7.98 10.95 -2.25
N ASP A 22 9.14 11.59 -2.39
CA ASP A 22 10.04 11.30 -3.50
C ASP A 22 10.64 9.89 -3.38
N ALA A 23 10.60 9.13 -4.47
CA ALA A 23 11.08 7.76 -4.48
C ALA A 23 11.61 7.32 -5.84
N VAL A 24 12.41 6.26 -5.82
CA VAL A 24 12.77 5.50 -7.02
C VAL A 24 12.30 4.07 -6.85
N ILE A 25 11.44 3.62 -7.78
CA ILE A 25 11.02 2.22 -7.84
C ILE A 25 11.83 1.48 -8.90
N ARG A 26 12.03 0.17 -8.70
CA ARG A 26 12.71 -0.71 -9.65
C ARG A 26 11.82 -1.90 -9.98
N HIS A 27 11.34 -1.95 -11.22
CA HIS A 27 10.66 -3.11 -11.78
C HIS A 27 11.15 -3.29 -13.21
N GLY A 28 12.18 -4.12 -13.38
CA GLY A 28 13.03 -4.13 -14.58
C GLY A 28 13.96 -2.90 -14.62
N ARG A 29 13.39 -1.72 -14.84
CA ARG A 29 14.11 -0.42 -14.89
C ARG A 29 13.89 0.43 -13.64
N ARG A 30 14.81 1.36 -13.38
CA ARG A 30 14.67 2.39 -12.34
C ARG A 30 13.76 3.50 -12.85
N GLN A 31 12.79 3.93 -12.05
CA GLN A 31 11.88 5.02 -12.38
C GLN A 31 11.75 5.95 -11.18
N ARG A 32 11.97 7.25 -11.39
CA ARG A 32 11.61 8.28 -10.41
C ARG A 32 10.10 8.40 -10.37
N VAL A 33 9.55 8.48 -9.16
CA VAL A 33 8.11 8.59 -8.91
C VAL A 33 7.87 9.44 -7.67
N ARG A 34 6.65 9.97 -7.58
CA ARG A 34 6.09 10.50 -6.35
C ARG A 34 5.15 9.46 -5.76
N LEU A 35 5.30 9.19 -4.47
CA LEU A 35 4.40 8.37 -3.68
C LEU A 35 3.47 9.30 -2.89
N GLU A 36 2.20 9.30 -3.26
CA GLU A 36 1.15 10.07 -2.60
C GLU A 36 0.39 9.17 -1.65
N GLU A 37 0.41 9.49 -0.36
CA GLU A 37 -0.28 8.66 0.63
C GLU A 37 -1.81 8.79 0.47
N VAL A 38 -2.47 7.65 0.37
CA VAL A 38 -3.93 7.56 0.28
C VAL A 38 -4.52 7.72 1.68
N ALA A 39 -5.59 8.50 1.83
CA ALA A 39 -6.30 8.66 3.09
C ALA A 39 -6.86 7.31 3.60
N ALA A 40 -6.85 7.07 4.91
CA ALA A 40 -7.16 5.75 5.49
C ALA A 40 -8.54 5.24 5.06
N GLU A 41 -9.52 6.13 4.98
CA GLU A 41 -10.92 5.88 4.63
C GLU A 41 -11.06 5.33 3.19
N GLN A 42 -10.07 5.58 2.33
CA GLN A 42 -10.08 5.17 0.93
C GLN A 42 -9.27 3.89 0.67
N ARG A 43 -8.55 3.36 1.67
CA ARG A 43 -7.62 2.24 1.48
C ARG A 43 -8.32 0.89 1.38
N ALA A 44 -9.50 0.72 1.97
CA ALA A 44 -10.15 -0.57 2.12
C ALA A 44 -10.31 -1.33 0.78
N LEU A 45 -10.79 -0.64 -0.26
CA LEU A 45 -10.94 -1.22 -1.60
C LEU A 45 -9.59 -1.63 -2.21
N ILE A 46 -8.53 -0.85 -1.98
CA ILE A 46 -7.19 -1.14 -2.48
C ILE A 46 -6.60 -2.34 -1.75
N LEU A 47 -6.76 -2.43 -0.44
CA LEU A 47 -6.30 -3.56 0.37
C LEU A 47 -7.02 -4.85 -0.04
N LYS A 48 -8.33 -4.80 -0.29
CA LYS A 48 -9.10 -5.96 -0.76
C LYS A 48 -8.61 -6.45 -2.13
N ALA A 49 -8.43 -5.55 -3.08
CA ALA A 49 -7.87 -5.89 -4.39
C ALA A 49 -6.45 -6.46 -4.27
N TYR A 50 -5.60 -5.82 -3.47
CA TYR A 50 -4.21 -6.24 -3.26
C TYR A 50 -4.12 -7.64 -2.63
N LEU A 51 -4.95 -7.95 -1.64
CA LEU A 51 -5.02 -9.27 -1.02
C LEU A 51 -5.51 -10.34 -2.01
N GLY A 52 -6.46 -10.00 -2.89
CA GLY A 52 -6.93 -10.90 -3.94
C GLY A 52 -5.83 -11.34 -4.91
N GLU A 53 -4.94 -10.41 -5.28
CA GLU A 53 -3.82 -10.68 -6.21
C GLU A 53 -2.60 -11.31 -5.51
N ASN A 54 -2.37 -11.04 -4.23
CA ASN A 54 -1.13 -11.38 -3.51
C ASN A 54 -1.38 -12.19 -2.21
N ALA A 55 -2.40 -13.04 -2.23
CA ALA A 55 -2.90 -13.72 -1.02
C ALA A 55 -1.84 -14.51 -0.24
N LEU A 56 -0.93 -15.20 -0.95
CA LEU A 56 0.06 -16.09 -0.32
C LEU A 56 0.98 -15.37 0.66
N SER A 57 1.43 -14.16 0.33
CA SER A 57 2.34 -13.37 1.18
C SER A 57 1.61 -12.37 2.08
N THR A 58 0.41 -11.95 1.71
CA THR A 58 -0.28 -10.83 2.37
C THR A 58 -1.25 -11.26 3.46
N ARG A 59 -1.82 -12.47 3.36
CA ARG A 59 -2.82 -12.97 4.33
C ARG A 59 -2.33 -12.91 5.78
N GLN A 60 -1.09 -13.31 6.05
CA GLN A 60 -0.51 -13.28 7.40
C GLN A 60 -0.45 -11.87 8.00
N HIS A 61 -0.40 -10.83 7.15
CA HIS A 61 -0.29 -9.46 7.59
C HIS A 61 -1.65 -8.80 7.77
N PHE A 62 -2.63 -9.12 6.94
CA PHE A 62 -3.99 -8.56 7.06
C PHE A 62 -4.85 -9.35 8.05
N GLY A 63 -4.61 -10.65 8.20
CA GLY A 63 -5.46 -11.54 8.99
C GLY A 63 -6.88 -11.71 8.42
N LEU A 64 -7.06 -11.43 7.13
CA LEU A 64 -8.34 -11.48 6.43
C LEU A 64 -8.33 -12.52 5.30
N ASP A 65 -9.52 -13.05 4.98
CA ASP A 65 -9.75 -13.77 3.74
C ASP A 65 -9.97 -12.79 2.57
N PRO A 66 -9.51 -13.08 1.34
CA PRO A 66 -9.80 -12.25 0.16
C PRO A 66 -11.29 -12.01 -0.10
N LYS A 67 -12.17 -12.91 0.37
CA LYS A 67 -13.63 -12.81 0.25
C LYS A 67 -14.29 -12.07 1.40
N ALA A 68 -13.54 -11.61 2.41
CA ALA A 68 -14.06 -10.85 3.53
C ALA A 68 -14.83 -9.60 3.07
N GLU A 69 -15.77 -9.15 3.91
CA GLU A 69 -16.56 -7.96 3.67
C GLU A 69 -15.70 -6.69 3.69
N LEU A 70 -16.10 -5.65 2.95
CA LEU A 70 -15.32 -4.41 2.84
C LEU A 70 -15.09 -3.76 4.22
N ALA A 71 -16.09 -3.82 5.10
CA ALA A 71 -16.01 -3.32 6.47
C ALA A 71 -14.87 -3.94 7.29
N GLU A 72 -14.44 -5.17 6.96
CA GLU A 72 -13.29 -5.78 7.62
C GLU A 72 -11.98 -5.12 7.20
N PHE A 73 -11.87 -4.76 5.92
CA PHE A 73 -10.72 -4.03 5.39
C PHE A 73 -10.66 -2.59 5.92
N GLU A 74 -11.81 -1.94 6.12
CA GLU A 74 -11.89 -0.61 6.74
C GLU A 74 -11.28 -0.62 8.15
N ARG A 75 -11.56 -1.65 8.96
CA ARG A 75 -10.98 -1.82 10.30
C ARG A 75 -9.46 -1.93 10.31
N ILE A 76 -8.84 -2.40 9.22
CA ILE A 76 -7.39 -2.58 9.13
C ILE A 76 -6.70 -1.44 8.35
N ALA A 77 -7.48 -0.59 7.67
CA ALA A 77 -6.97 0.39 6.71
C ALA A 77 -5.92 1.35 7.28
N ALA A 78 -6.13 1.83 8.52
CA ALA A 78 -5.17 2.72 9.19
C ALA A 78 -3.82 2.04 9.47
N ARG A 79 -3.79 0.70 9.62
CA ARG A 79 -2.58 -0.06 9.95
C ARG A 79 -1.71 -0.38 8.73
N HIS A 80 -2.25 -0.27 7.52
CA HIS A 80 -1.55 -0.61 6.28
C HIS A 80 -1.49 0.61 5.36
N PRO A 81 -0.39 1.38 5.42
CA PRO A 81 -0.17 2.50 4.51
C PRO A 81 -0.28 2.10 3.04
N VAL A 82 -0.93 2.94 2.26
CA VAL A 82 -1.09 2.77 0.81
C VAL A 82 -0.68 4.07 0.14
N PHE A 83 0.12 3.95 -0.92
CA PHE A 83 0.59 5.06 -1.71
C PHE A 83 0.15 4.92 -3.17
N ARG A 84 -0.40 5.98 -3.75
CA ARG A 84 -0.57 6.10 -5.20
C ARG A 84 0.80 6.41 -5.81
N ILE A 85 1.16 5.67 -6.85
CA ILE A 85 2.38 5.90 -7.62
C ILE A 85 2.05 6.90 -8.73
N VAL A 86 2.66 8.07 -8.68
CA VAL A 86 2.57 9.13 -9.68
C VAL A 86 3.92 9.25 -10.40
N MET A 87 3.88 9.30 -11.73
CA MET A 87 5.09 9.48 -12.53
C MET A 87 5.52 10.94 -12.43
N VAL A 88 6.81 11.17 -12.23
CA VAL A 88 7.42 12.49 -12.34
C VAL A 88 8.25 12.53 -13.62
N GLU A 89 8.15 13.63 -14.35
CA GLU A 89 8.95 13.90 -15.56
C GLU A 89 10.41 14.21 -15.20
#